data_AF-F8QIC7-F1
#
_entry.id   AF-F8QIC7-F1
#
_cell.length_a   1.000
_cell.length_b   1.000
_cell.length_c   1.000
_cell.angle_alpha   90.00
_cell.angle_beta   90.00
_cell.angle_gamma   90.00
#
_symmetry.space_group_name_H-M   'P 1'
#
loop_
_entity.id
_entity.type
_entity.pdbx_description
1 polymer ?
#
loop_
_entity_poly.entity_id
_entity_poly.type
_entity_poly.pdbx_seq_one_letter_code
_entity_poly.pdbx_strand_id
1 'polypeptide(L)'
;GTAATVFLQPGAPPIKPLCNCTLQEYRAAGRKVPLTVQGILLLEQVAASSRHSRDLYHVLQWLITSPKFSFETYQHCNDSVFNPPAPVQRLPSGQQYITKQYMLGTVHIEEASYKGNEMLLGEWFSQLQLDSVDKQKKTGLE
;
A
#
# COMPACT_ATOMS: atom_id res chain seq x y z
N GLY A 1 -2.15 -31.05 -6.93
CA GLY A 1 -0.86 -30.35 -7.12
C GLY A 1 -1.08 -28.88 -6.87
N THR A 2 -0.19 -28.26 -6.11
CA THR A 2 -0.32 -26.87 -5.65
C THR A 2 0.74 -26.01 -6.34
N ALA A 3 0.36 -24.79 -6.72
CA ALA A 3 1.24 -23.78 -7.28
C ALA A 3 1.30 -22.58 -6.34
N ALA A 4 2.44 -21.90 -6.31
CA ALA A 4 2.59 -20.64 -5.57
C ALA A 4 3.11 -19.55 -6.49
N THR A 5 2.86 -18.31 -6.10
CA THR A 5 3.25 -17.13 -6.84
C THR A 5 3.87 -16.12 -5.89
N VAL A 6 5.00 -15.55 -6.29
CA VAL A 6 5.68 -14.48 -5.57
C VAL A 6 5.49 -13.17 -6.33
N PHE A 7 5.11 -12.14 -5.59
CA PHE A 7 4.98 -10.78 -6.11
C PHE A 7 6.14 -9.93 -5.60
N LEU A 8 6.87 -9.33 -6.52
CA LEU A 8 8.00 -8.44 -6.21
C LEU A 8 7.71 -7.07 -6.80
N GLN A 9 7.91 -6.02 -6.02
CA GLN A 9 7.83 -4.64 -6.51
C GLN A 9 9.26 -4.08 -6.62
N PRO A 10 9.87 -4.04 -7.82
CA PRO A 10 11.20 -3.50 -8.00
C PRO A 10 11.25 -2.03 -7.59
N GLY A 11 12.39 -1.59 -7.06
CA GLY A 11 12.61 -0.20 -6.68
C GLY A 11 11.78 0.31 -5.50
N ALA A 12 10.87 -0.49 -4.94
CA ALA A 12 10.14 -0.11 -3.74
C ALA A 12 11.17 0.26 -2.65
N PRO A 13 11.03 1.45 -2.03
CA PRO A 13 11.91 1.80 -0.91
C PRO A 13 11.80 0.69 0.13
N PRO A 14 12.89 0.33 0.83
CA PRO A 14 12.84 -0.64 1.90
C PRO A 14 11.94 -0.09 3.00
N ILE A 15 10.65 -0.41 2.93
CA ILE A 15 9.71 -0.15 4.00
C ILE A 15 10.15 -1.07 5.12
N LYS A 16 10.45 -0.51 6.30
CA LYS A 16 10.71 -1.33 7.49
C LYS A 16 9.54 -2.33 7.58
N PRO A 17 9.78 -3.64 7.49
CA PRO A 17 8.70 -4.61 7.45
C PRO A 17 7.79 -4.35 8.63
N LEU A 18 6.48 -4.37 8.38
CA LEU A 18 5.48 -4.10 9.39
C LEU A 18 5.40 -5.31 10.33
N CYS A 19 6.43 -5.51 11.15
CA CYS A 19 6.48 -6.63 12.07
C CYS A 19 5.57 -6.35 13.27
N ASN A 20 5.00 -7.42 13.83
CA ASN A 20 4.08 -7.31 14.96
C ASN A 20 4.71 -6.56 16.14
N CYS A 21 6.00 -6.78 16.40
CA CYS A 21 6.77 -6.07 17.44
C CYS A 21 6.78 -4.55 17.19
N THR A 22 7.09 -4.11 15.96
CA THR A 22 7.09 -2.68 15.60
C THR A 22 5.69 -2.08 15.80
N LEU A 23 4.64 -2.80 15.40
CA LEU A 23 3.26 -2.35 15.63
C LEU A 23 2.93 -2.22 17.12
N GLN A 24 3.36 -3.19 17.95
CA GLN A 24 3.18 -3.13 19.40
C GLN A 24 3.94 -1.97 20.03
N GLU A 25 5.19 -1.72 19.59
CA GLU A 25 6.00 -0.58 20.02
C GLU A 25 5.31 0.75 19.69
N TYR A 26 4.85 0.94 18.45
CA TYR A 26 4.11 2.14 18.05
C TYR A 26 2.84 2.34 18.89
N ARG A 27 2.10 1.26 19.17
CA ARG A 27 0.91 1.32 20.04
C ARG A 27 1.27 1.68 21.47
N ALA A 28 2.34 1.08 22.03
CA ALA A 28 2.80 1.38 23.38
C ALA A 28 3.29 2.83 23.51
N ALA A 29 4.00 3.34 22.50
CA ALA A 29 4.42 4.73 22.43
C ALA A 29 3.21 5.68 22.31
N GLY A 30 2.28 5.40 21.40
CA GLY A 30 1.07 6.19 21.21
C GLY A 30 0.15 6.23 22.44
N ARG A 31 0.13 5.17 23.25
CA ARG A 31 -0.60 5.16 24.54
C ARG A 31 -0.02 6.15 25.55
N LYS A 32 1.29 6.43 25.51
CA LYS A 32 1.93 7.39 26.43
C LYS A 32 1.66 8.84 26.03
N VAL A 33 1.40 9.10 24.75
CA VAL A 33 1.13 10.42 24.20
C VAL A 33 -0.16 10.36 23.38
N PRO A 34 -1.33 10.32 24.04
CA PRO A 34 -2.61 10.26 23.34
C PRO A 34 -2.84 11.56 22.56
N LEU A 35 -3.52 11.42 21.41
CA LEU A 35 -3.91 12.56 20.60
C LEU A 35 -4.93 13.42 21.36
N THR A 36 -4.56 14.66 21.67
CA THR A 36 -5.42 15.60 22.41
C THR A 36 -6.34 16.36 21.45
N VAL A 37 -7.43 16.93 21.98
CA VAL A 37 -8.35 17.78 21.20
C VAL A 37 -7.59 18.94 20.53
N GLN A 38 -6.68 19.59 21.27
CA GLN A 38 -5.83 20.64 20.71
C GLN A 38 -4.92 20.10 19.60
N GLY A 39 -4.34 18.91 19.77
CA GLY A 39 -3.53 18.27 18.74
C GLY A 39 -4.34 17.97 17.47
N ILE A 40 -5.60 17.54 17.61
CA ILE A 40 -6.52 17.35 16.48
C ILE A 40 -6.74 18.67 15.75
N LEU A 41 -7.03 19.76 16.47
CA LEU A 41 -7.25 21.07 15.86
C LEU A 41 -6.01 21.59 15.13
N LEU A 42 -4.81 21.38 15.69
CA LEU A 42 -3.57 21.75 15.01
C LEU A 42 -3.34 20.94 13.74
N LEU A 43 -3.56 19.63 13.76
CA LEU A 43 -3.49 18.78 12.58
C LEU A 43 -4.54 19.19 11.52
N GLU A 44 -5.72 19.59 11.97
CA GLU A 44 -6.81 20.07 11.13
C GLU A 44 -6.41 21.35 10.39
N GLN A 45 -5.83 22.32 11.10
CA GLN A 45 -5.31 23.57 10.55
C GLN A 45 -4.18 23.31 9.55
N VAL A 46 -3.23 22.43 9.87
CA VAL A 46 -2.12 22.08 8.97
C VAL A 46 -2.64 21.43 7.69
N ALA A 47 -3.68 20.59 7.79
CA ALA A 47 -4.27 19.91 6.64
C ALA A 47 -5.30 20.76 5.87
N ALA A 48 -5.70 21.92 6.37
CA ALA A 48 -6.82 22.69 5.84
C ALA A 48 -6.63 23.11 4.37
N SER A 49 -5.44 23.57 4.00
CA SER A 49 -5.14 24.02 2.63
C SER A 49 -5.20 22.88 1.61
N SER A 50 -4.56 21.74 1.90
CA SER A 50 -4.57 20.58 1.00
C SER A 50 -5.96 19.94 0.92
N ARG A 51 -6.70 19.93 2.04
CA ARG A 51 -8.11 19.49 2.07
C ARG A 51 -8.98 20.39 1.20
N HIS A 52 -8.84 21.71 1.33
CA HIS A 52 -9.62 22.68 0.56
C HIS A 52 -9.43 22.51 -0.95
N SER A 53 -8.18 22.43 -1.43
CA SER A 53 -7.90 22.21 -2.85
C SER A 53 -8.48 20.89 -3.38
N ARG A 54 -8.44 19.83 -2.55
CA ARG A 54 -9.04 18.54 -2.89
C ARG A 54 -10.57 18.61 -2.96
N ASP A 55 -11.20 19.25 -1.99
CA ASP A 55 -12.65 19.36 -1.93
C ASP A 55 -13.19 20.20 -3.11
N LEU A 56 -12.51 21.31 -3.45
CA LEU A 56 -12.81 22.09 -4.65
C LEU A 56 -12.73 21.23 -5.93
N TYR A 57 -11.64 20.49 -6.11
CA TYR A 57 -11.46 19.60 -7.26
C TYR A 57 -12.60 18.57 -7.36
N HIS A 58 -12.99 17.92 -6.26
CA HIS A 58 -14.07 16.93 -6.28
C HIS A 58 -15.45 17.54 -6.62
N VAL A 59 -15.77 18.71 -6.05
CA VAL A 59 -17.04 19.40 -6.36
C VAL A 59 -17.08 19.78 -7.83
N LEU A 60 -16.00 20.36 -8.36
CA LEU A 60 -15.90 20.73 -9.77
C LEU A 60 -15.96 19.52 -10.68
N GLN A 61 -15.25 18.43 -10.35
CA GLN A 61 -15.27 17.19 -11.13
C GLN A 61 -16.70 16.65 -11.27
N TRP A 62 -17.49 16.69 -10.19
CA TRP A 62 -18.89 16.27 -10.23
C TRP A 62 -19.73 17.15 -11.16
N LEU A 63 -19.54 18.47 -11.10
CA LEU A 63 -20.25 19.42 -11.96
C LEU A 63 -19.89 19.26 -13.44
N ILE A 64 -18.60 19.12 -13.76
CA ILE A 64 -18.14 19.03 -15.16
C ILE A 64 -18.44 17.68 -15.81
N THR A 65 -18.64 16.62 -15.00
CA THR A 65 -19.01 15.29 -15.50
C THR A 65 -20.54 15.17 -15.72
N SER A 66 -21.31 16.20 -15.35
CA SER A 66 -22.75 16.23 -15.56
C SER A 66 -23.10 16.29 -17.06
N PRO A 67 -24.05 15.48 -17.55
CA PRO A 67 -24.42 15.47 -18.96
C PRO A 67 -25.05 16.79 -19.44
N LYS A 68 -25.51 17.64 -18.51
CA LYS A 68 -26.11 18.96 -18.82
C LYS A 68 -25.06 20.06 -19.02
N PHE A 69 -23.79 19.78 -18.77
CA PHE A 69 -22.71 20.74 -18.86
C PHE A 69 -21.66 20.27 -19.87
N SER A 70 -21.45 21.05 -20.93
CA SER A 70 -20.42 20.75 -21.92
C SER A 70 -19.10 21.39 -21.52
N PHE A 71 -18.26 20.64 -20.82
CA PHE A 71 -16.94 21.09 -20.36
C PHE A 71 -16.03 21.49 -21.54
N GLU A 72 -16.13 20.80 -22.68
CA GLU A 72 -15.33 21.08 -23.87
C GLU A 72 -15.57 22.50 -24.43
N THR A 73 -16.81 23.00 -24.31
CA THR A 73 -17.18 24.35 -24.75
C THR A 73 -16.99 25.44 -23.69
N TYR A 74 -16.59 25.06 -22.47
CA TYR A 74 -16.43 26.00 -21.38
C TYR A 74 -15.12 26.80 -21.55
N GLN A 75 -15.23 28.13 -21.55
CA GLN A 75 -14.10 29.04 -21.80
C GLN A 75 -12.88 28.78 -20.90
N HIS A 76 -13.10 28.31 -19.67
CA HIS A 76 -12.05 28.06 -18.69
C HIS A 76 -11.73 26.57 -18.50
N CYS A 77 -12.01 25.71 -19.49
CA CYS A 77 -11.75 24.27 -19.40
C CYS A 77 -10.26 23.92 -19.13
N ASN A 78 -9.35 24.82 -19.49
CA ASN A 78 -7.91 24.67 -19.26
C ASN A 78 -7.42 25.29 -17.94
N ASP A 79 -8.33 25.75 -17.07
CA ASP A 79 -7.93 26.27 -15.77
C ASP A 79 -7.31 25.16 -14.90
N SER A 80 -6.21 25.50 -14.22
CA SER A 80 -5.49 24.60 -13.33
C SER A 80 -6.33 24.03 -12.18
N VAL A 81 -7.45 24.68 -11.83
CA VAL A 81 -8.39 24.18 -10.81
C VAL A 81 -9.05 22.85 -11.20
N PHE A 82 -9.10 22.54 -12.50
CA PHE A 82 -9.61 21.27 -13.01
C PHE A 82 -8.54 20.17 -13.06
N ASN A 83 -7.29 20.48 -12.73
CA ASN A 83 -6.26 19.46 -12.60
C ASN A 83 -6.33 18.78 -11.22
N PRO A 84 -6.02 17.48 -11.13
CA PRO A 84 -5.93 16.79 -9.85
C PRO A 84 -4.94 17.48 -8.90
N PRO A 85 -5.31 17.70 -7.62
CA PRO A 85 -4.42 18.30 -6.64
C PRO A 85 -3.20 17.41 -6.37
N ALA A 86 -2.09 18.02 -5.94
CA ALA A 86 -0.89 17.28 -5.56
C ALA A 86 -1.16 16.33 -4.38
N PRO A 87 -0.77 15.04 -4.46
CA PRO A 87 -0.95 14.11 -3.35
C PRO A 87 -0.09 14.50 -2.14
N VAL A 88 -0.67 14.43 -0.94
CA VAL A 88 0.03 14.74 0.33
C VAL A 88 1.15 13.73 0.62
N GLN A 89 0.91 12.45 0.32
CA GLN A 89 1.90 11.38 0.45
C GLN A 89 1.80 10.47 -0.77
N ARG A 90 2.51 10.82 -1.84
CA ARG A 90 2.55 10.01 -3.06
C ARG A 90 3.35 8.74 -2.80
N LEU A 91 2.71 7.58 -2.92
CA LEU A 91 3.42 6.32 -2.95
C LEU A 91 4.32 6.25 -4.21
N PRO A 92 5.48 5.57 -4.14
CA PRO A 92 6.32 5.37 -5.31
C PRO A 92 5.54 4.74 -6.46
N SER A 93 5.46 5.45 -7.58
CA SER A 93 4.60 5.11 -8.73
C SER A 93 5.35 5.29 -10.04
N GLY A 94 5.01 4.50 -11.05
CA GLY A 94 5.62 4.56 -12.39
C GLY A 94 6.18 3.20 -12.83
N GLN A 95 6.73 3.15 -14.05
CA GLN A 95 7.14 1.89 -14.69
C GLN A 95 8.18 1.11 -13.88
N GLN A 96 9.04 1.82 -13.15
CA GLN A 96 10.07 1.23 -12.28
C GLN A 96 9.51 0.53 -11.03
N TYR A 97 8.26 0.84 -10.63
CA TYR A 97 7.59 0.30 -9.43
C TYR A 97 6.46 -0.69 -9.78
N ILE A 98 6.38 -1.17 -11.02
CA ILE A 98 5.36 -2.14 -11.42
C ILE A 98 5.63 -3.48 -10.75
N THR A 99 4.63 -4.00 -10.02
CA THR A 99 4.69 -5.34 -9.42
C THR A 99 4.89 -6.41 -10.50
N LYS A 100 5.92 -7.23 -10.31
CA LYS A 100 6.24 -8.37 -11.15
C LYS A 100 5.80 -9.65 -10.46
N GLN A 101 5.20 -10.54 -11.24
CA GLN A 101 4.73 -11.84 -10.80
C GLN A 101 5.70 -12.93 -11.23
N TYR A 102 6.11 -13.79 -10.30
CA TYR A 102 6.95 -14.95 -10.55
C TYR A 102 6.25 -16.21 -10.02
N MET A 103 6.04 -17.19 -10.89
CA MET A 103 5.42 -18.46 -10.50
C MET A 103 6.50 -19.41 -9.95
N LEU A 104 6.25 -19.95 -8.76
CA LEU A 104 7.06 -21.02 -8.20
C LEU A 104 6.69 -22.35 -8.88
N GLY A 105 7.63 -23.31 -8.84
CA GLY A 105 7.43 -24.65 -9.36
C GLY A 105 6.23 -25.33 -8.72
N THR A 106 5.37 -25.89 -9.57
CA THR A 106 4.20 -26.67 -9.15
C THR A 106 4.65 -27.97 -8.48
N VAL A 107 4.09 -28.28 -7.31
CA VAL A 107 4.40 -29.49 -6.55
C VAL A 107 3.18 -30.39 -6.44
N HIS A 108 3.38 -31.71 -6.40
CA HIS A 108 2.29 -32.69 -6.30
C HIS A 108 1.91 -33.00 -4.85
N ILE A 109 1.83 -31.94 -4.03
CA ILE A 109 1.38 -32.00 -2.63
C ILE A 109 -0.04 -31.41 -2.59
N GLU A 110 -0.88 -31.91 -1.68
CA GLU A 110 -2.24 -31.44 -1.49
C GLU A 110 -2.32 -30.48 -0.29
N GLU A 111 -2.98 -29.34 -0.46
CA GLU A 111 -3.16 -28.28 0.57
C GLU A 111 -4.35 -28.56 1.51
N ALA A 112 -5.00 -29.72 1.38
CA ALA A 112 -6.22 -30.04 2.12
C ALA A 112 -5.99 -30.39 3.60
N SER A 113 -4.73 -30.50 4.06
CA SER A 113 -4.39 -30.83 5.45
C SER A 113 -3.30 -29.92 6.00
N TYR A 114 -3.29 -29.71 7.32
CA TYR A 114 -2.23 -28.93 7.99
C TYR A 114 -0.83 -29.49 7.71
N LYS A 115 -0.69 -30.82 7.68
CA LYS A 115 0.57 -31.48 7.30
C LYS A 115 0.95 -31.19 5.85
N GLY A 116 -0.04 -31.20 4.94
CA GLY A 116 0.14 -30.78 3.55
C GLY A 116 0.66 -29.34 3.43
N ASN A 117 0.09 -28.43 4.21
CA ASN A 117 0.50 -27.02 4.23
C ASN A 117 1.92 -26.84 4.75
N GLU A 118 2.31 -27.57 5.80
CA GLU A 118 3.69 -27.55 6.32
C GLU A 118 4.69 -28.03 5.26
N MET A 119 4.38 -29.11 4.53
CA MET A 119 5.21 -29.61 3.44
C MET A 119 5.30 -28.59 2.28
N LEU A 120 4.19 -27.92 1.94
CA LEU A 120 4.18 -26.87 0.92
C LEU A 120 5.05 -25.66 1.30
N LEU A 121 4.99 -25.22 2.55
CA LEU A 121 5.83 -24.13 3.06
C LEU A 121 7.32 -24.49 2.96
N GLY A 122 7.69 -25.73 3.32
CA GLY A 122 9.05 -26.23 3.16
C GLY A 122 9.54 -26.20 1.70
N GLU A 123 8.72 -26.68 0.78
CA GLU A 123 9.02 -26.65 -0.67
C GLU A 123 9.19 -25.22 -1.19
N TRP A 124 8.32 -24.29 -0.81
CA TRP A 124 8.44 -22.89 -1.23
C TRP A 124 9.70 -22.24 -0.66
N PHE A 125 10.05 -22.51 0.60
CA PHE A 125 11.32 -22.03 1.16
C PHE A 125 12.53 -22.62 0.43
N SER A 126 12.49 -23.89 0.04
CA SER A 126 13.56 -24.51 -0.75
C SER A 126 13.70 -23.85 -2.12
N GLN A 127 12.60 -23.66 -2.85
CA GLN A 127 12.61 -22.99 -4.16
C GLN A 127 13.09 -21.53 -4.09
N LEU A 128 12.85 -20.86 -2.96
CA LEU A 128 13.34 -19.51 -2.68
C LEU A 128 14.76 -19.48 -2.07
N GLN A 129 15.38 -20.63 -1.84
CA GLN A 129 16.70 -20.77 -1.17
C GLN A 129 16.72 -20.15 0.24
N LEU A 130 15.60 -20.28 0.95
CA LEU A 130 15.35 -19.83 2.33
C LEU A 130 15.19 -20.99 3.31
N ASP A 131 15.64 -22.19 2.95
CA ASP A 131 15.46 -23.44 3.69
C ASP A 131 16.41 -23.64 4.89
N SER A 132 17.40 -22.77 5.08
CA SER A 132 18.27 -22.85 6.25
C SER A 132 17.57 -22.36 7.52
N VAL A 133 17.85 -22.99 8.66
CA VAL A 133 17.26 -22.64 9.96
C VAL A 133 17.48 -21.16 10.30
N ASP A 134 18.66 -20.61 10.00
CA ASP A 134 18.96 -19.20 10.25
C ASP A 134 18.17 -18.26 9.35
N LYS A 135 17.95 -18.63 8.08
CA LYS A 135 17.12 -17.86 7.15
C LYS A 135 15.65 -17.93 7.55
N GLN A 136 15.14 -19.09 7.93
CA GLN A 136 13.76 -19.26 8.41
C GLN A 136 13.51 -18.48 9.71
N LYS A 137 14.45 -18.53 10.67
CA LYS A 137 14.38 -17.69 11.88
C LYS A 137 14.38 -16.21 11.55
N LYS A 138 15.22 -15.78 10.60
CA LYS A 138 15.25 -14.38 10.17
C LYS A 138 13.93 -13.96 9.50
N THR A 139 13.41 -14.76 8.57
CA THR A 139 12.11 -14.52 7.92
C THR A 139 10.94 -14.50 8.91
N GLY A 140 11.00 -15.30 9.99
CA GLY A 140 9.98 -15.29 11.04
C GLY A 140 10.06 -14.11 12.02
N LEU A 141 11.17 -13.38 12.02
CA LEU A 141 11.40 -12.18 12.85
C LEU A 141 11.11 -10.86 12.10
N GLU A 142 11.13 -10.90 10.76
CA GLU A 142 10.71 -9.81 9.87
C GLU A 142 9.19 -9.70 9.77
#